data_AF-A0A157SYM9-F1
#
_entry.id   AF-A0A157SYM9-F1
#
_cell.length_a   1.000
_cell.length_b   1.000
_cell.length_c   1.000
_cell.angle_alpha   90.00
_cell.angle_beta   90.00
_cell.angle_gamma   90.00
#
_symmetry.space_group_name_H-M   'P 1'
#
loop_
_entity.id
_entity.type
_entity.pdbx_description
1 polymer ?
#
loop_
_entity_poly.entity_id
_entity_poly.type
_entity_poly.pdbx_seq_one_letter_code
_entity_poly.pdbx_strand_id
1 'polypeptide(L)'
;MEELNIKQILFLAIFLVIGVVLFQPIISYVNNVTTSGTYTTIISGTLTQTSFVSNPNYVGSSNAPLVSLVPLFYLIVLIVVPAVVAYKIYKD
;
A
#
# COMPACT_ATOMS: atom_id res chain seq x y z
N MET A 1 -8.74 -3.87 -38.21
CA MET A 1 -8.22 -4.18 -36.87
C MET A 1 -7.78 -2.88 -36.25
N GLU A 2 -8.00 -2.68 -34.96
CA GLU A 2 -7.59 -1.45 -34.29
C GLU A 2 -6.06 -1.44 -34.10
N GLU A 3 -5.40 -0.36 -34.50
CA GLU A 3 -3.94 -0.24 -34.40
C GLU A 3 -3.54 0.12 -32.96
N LEU A 4 -3.36 -0.94 -32.16
CA LEU A 4 -2.95 -0.90 -30.76
C LEU A 4 -1.74 0.04 -30.56
N ASN A 5 -1.99 1.23 -30.02
CA ASN A 5 -1.01 2.31 -30.01
C ASN A 5 0.17 1.96 -29.09
N ILE A 6 1.39 1.95 -29.64
CA ILE A 6 2.59 1.56 -28.90
C ILE A 6 2.83 2.39 -27.63
N LYS A 7 2.39 3.66 -27.62
CA LYS A 7 2.47 4.54 -26.44
C LYS A 7 1.46 4.14 -25.35
N GLN A 8 0.28 3.67 -25.74
CA GLN A 8 -0.78 3.20 -24.84
C GLN A 8 -0.40 1.86 -24.21
N ILE A 9 0.18 0.93 -24.99
CA ILE A 9 0.78 -0.32 -24.47
C ILE A 9 1.90 0.00 -23.47
N LEU A 10 2.83 0.89 -23.85
CA LEU A 10 3.98 1.23 -23.00
C LEU A 10 3.53 1.91 -21.69
N PHE A 11 2.57 2.83 -21.75
CA PHE A 11 1.97 3.45 -20.56
C PHE A 11 1.32 2.40 -19.65
N LEU A 12 0.49 1.50 -20.21
CA LEU A 12 -0.19 0.44 -19.44
C LEU A 12 0.82 -0.52 -18.79
N ALA A 13 1.89 -0.88 -19.50
CA ALA A 13 2.94 -1.75 -18.97
C ALA A 13 3.71 -1.10 -17.81
N ILE A 14 4.14 0.16 -17.97
CA ILE A 14 4.83 0.92 -16.91
C ILE A 14 3.91 1.09 -15.69
N PHE A 15 2.64 1.43 -15.92
CA PHE A 15 1.63 1.56 -14.88
C PHE A 15 1.41 0.26 -14.09
N LEU A 16 1.30 -0.89 -14.78
CA LEU A 16 1.19 -2.20 -14.12
C LEU A 16 2.45 -2.55 -13.31
N VAL A 17 3.65 -2.30 -13.84
CA VAL A 17 4.91 -2.55 -13.12
C VAL A 17 4.99 -1.69 -11.86
N ILE A 18 4.65 -0.39 -11.93
CA ILE A 18 4.61 0.50 -10.76
C ILE A 18 3.60 -0.02 -9.73
N GLY A 19 2.40 -0.42 -10.17
CA GLY A 19 1.38 -1.01 -9.28
C GLY A 19 1.90 -2.24 -8.53
N VAL A 20 2.42 -3.24 -9.26
CA VAL A 20 2.93 -4.50 -8.67
C VAL A 20 4.13 -4.25 -7.75
N VAL A 21 5.04 -3.35 -8.10
CA VAL A 21 6.18 -2.98 -7.24
C VAL A 21 5.71 -2.31 -5.94
N LEU A 22 4.68 -1.45 -6.00
CA LEU A 22 4.15 -0.77 -4.82
C LEU A 22 3.28 -1.67 -3.93
N PHE A 23 2.70 -2.77 -4.44
CA PHE A 23 1.89 -3.69 -3.63
C PHE A 23 2.63 -4.26 -2.42
N GLN A 24 3.93 -4.62 -2.54
CA GLN A 24 4.68 -5.17 -1.41
C GLN A 24 4.92 -4.13 -0.30
N PRO A 25 5.45 -2.93 -0.58
CA PRO A 25 5.50 -1.82 0.38
C PRO A 25 4.13 -1.45 0.98
N ILE A 26 3.06 -1.47 0.18
CA ILE A 26 1.69 -1.22 0.63
C ILE A 26 1.25 -2.27 1.65
N ILE A 27 1.40 -3.57 1.35
CA ILE A 27 1.02 -4.66 2.26
C ILE A 27 1.90 -4.63 3.52
N SER A 28 3.20 -4.34 3.37
CA SER A 28 4.13 -4.23 4.50
C SER A 28 3.77 -3.05 5.42
N TYR A 29 3.39 -1.90 4.86
CA TYR A 29 2.87 -0.75 5.61
C TYR A 29 1.53 -1.10 6.28
N VAL A 30 0.55 -1.63 5.53
CA VAL A 30 -0.74 -2.05 6.10
C VAL A 30 -0.52 -3.04 7.25
N ASN A 31 0.38 -4.02 7.12
CA ASN A 31 0.65 -5.00 8.17
C ASN A 31 1.40 -4.39 9.36
N ASN A 32 2.51 -3.68 9.16
CA ASN A 32 3.26 -3.02 10.25
C ASN A 32 2.37 -2.09 11.07
N VAL A 33 1.45 -1.40 10.41
CA VAL A 33 0.65 -0.37 11.06
C VAL A 33 -0.64 -1.01 11.62
N THR A 34 -1.34 -1.95 10.94
CA THR A 34 -2.50 -2.72 11.49
C THR A 34 -2.18 -3.74 12.59
N THR A 35 -1.05 -4.46 12.48
CA THR A 35 -0.89 -5.76 13.16
C THR A 35 -0.28 -5.58 14.55
N SER A 36 -1.07 -5.90 15.57
CA SER A 36 -0.61 -5.99 16.96
C SER A 36 0.33 -7.19 17.15
N GLY A 37 1.51 -6.94 17.69
CA GLY A 37 2.51 -7.99 18.11
C GLY A 37 5.38 -7.69 18.83
N THR A 38 6.21 -8.60 19.44
CA THR A 38 7.38 -8.36 20.28
C THR A 38 8.60 -8.35 19.38
N TYR A 39 9.06 -7.15 19.01
CA TYR A 39 10.41 -6.95 18.51
C TYR A 39 11.38 -7.31 19.64
N THR A 40 11.67 -8.59 19.85
CA THR A 40 12.57 -9.06 20.93
C THR A 40 14.01 -8.71 20.61
N THR A 41 14.56 -7.70 21.28
CA THR A 41 15.94 -7.24 21.06
C THR A 41 16.90 -7.98 21.99
N ILE A 42 17.54 -9.05 21.50
CA ILE A 42 18.52 -9.80 22.29
C ILE A 42 19.82 -9.01 22.38
N ILE A 43 20.09 -8.41 23.53
CA ILE A 43 21.35 -7.68 23.80
C ILE A 43 22.25 -8.57 24.66
N SER A 44 23.41 -8.93 24.10
CA SER A 44 24.48 -9.68 24.79
C SER A 44 24.02 -10.99 25.47
N GLY A 45 23.14 -11.76 24.80
CA GLY A 45 22.67 -13.07 25.27
C GLY A 45 21.52 -13.04 26.29
N THR A 46 21.20 -11.87 26.84
CA THR A 46 20.03 -11.68 27.71
C THR A 46 18.77 -11.41 26.86
N LEU A 47 17.64 -12.04 27.22
CA LEU A 47 16.32 -11.70 26.70
C LEU A 47 15.83 -10.38 27.30
N THR A 48 16.40 -9.26 26.86
CA THR A 48 15.93 -7.91 27.20
C THR A 48 14.58 -7.68 26.51
N GLN A 49 13.49 -7.87 27.25
CA GLN A 49 12.13 -7.84 26.70
C GLN A 49 11.73 -6.43 26.24
N THR A 50 11.87 -6.16 24.95
CA THR A 50 11.19 -5.06 24.26
C THR A 50 9.83 -5.56 23.75
N SER A 51 8.75 -5.08 24.39
CA SER A 51 7.41 -5.67 24.39
C SER A 51 6.69 -5.71 23.04
N PHE A 52 5.70 -6.62 22.89
CA PHE A 52 4.56 -6.25 22.05
C PHE A 52 3.75 -5.17 22.76
N VAL A 53 3.22 -4.27 21.96
CA VAL A 53 2.13 -3.40 22.31
C VAL A 53 1.10 -3.57 21.20
N SER A 54 -0.18 -3.78 21.53
CA SER A 54 -1.26 -3.66 20.54
C SER A 54 -1.20 -2.25 19.97
N ASN A 55 -0.89 -2.06 18.66
CA ASN A 55 -0.44 -0.76 18.15
C ASN A 55 -1.42 0.37 18.55
N PRO A 56 -1.07 1.22 19.53
CA PRO A 56 -1.97 2.21 20.09
C PRO A 56 -2.03 3.48 19.21
N ASN A 57 -1.69 3.31 17.92
CA ASN A 57 -1.70 4.33 16.87
C ASN A 57 -2.44 3.83 15.61
N TYR A 58 -2.92 2.57 15.61
CA TYR A 58 -4.13 2.22 14.85
C TYR A 58 -5.41 2.66 15.54
N VAL A 59 -5.21 3.35 16.64
CA VAL A 59 -6.21 4.02 17.42
C VAL A 59 -5.61 5.40 17.65
N GLY A 60 -5.99 6.41 16.84
CA GLY A 60 -5.45 7.77 16.96
C GLY A 60 -5.83 8.45 18.29
N SER A 61 -5.70 9.77 18.41
CA SER A 61 -6.12 10.49 19.64
C SER A 61 -7.60 10.31 20.03
N SER A 62 -8.43 9.78 19.13
CA SER A 62 -9.81 9.32 19.35
C SER A 62 -10.04 7.87 18.88
N ASN A 63 -9.02 7.02 18.99
CA ASN A 63 -9.03 5.58 18.70
C ASN A 63 -9.45 5.10 17.28
N ALA A 64 -9.18 5.87 16.21
CA ALA A 64 -9.56 5.50 14.83
C ALA A 64 -8.39 4.97 13.95
N PRO A 65 -8.52 3.79 13.28
CA PRO A 65 -7.54 3.28 12.31
C PRO A 65 -7.49 4.01 10.96
N LEU A 66 -8.62 4.57 10.53
CA LEU A 66 -8.83 4.97 9.13
C LEU A 66 -7.91 6.10 8.68
N VAL A 67 -7.48 6.97 9.61
CA VAL A 67 -6.66 8.16 9.31
C VAL A 67 -5.27 7.75 8.78
N SER A 68 -4.67 6.69 9.33
CA SER A 68 -3.38 6.15 8.88
C SER A 68 -3.46 5.45 7.51
N LEU A 69 -4.67 5.06 7.06
CA LEU A 69 -4.89 4.54 5.70
C LEU A 69 -5.15 5.63 4.66
N VAL A 70 -5.34 6.91 5.04
CA VAL A 70 -5.63 7.99 4.09
C VAL A 70 -4.54 8.15 3.00
N PRO A 71 -3.22 8.10 3.31
CA PRO A 71 -2.17 8.14 2.28
C PRO A 71 -2.24 6.95 1.30
N LEU A 72 -2.60 5.76 1.79
CA LEU A 72 -2.82 4.58 0.95
C LEU A 72 -4.05 4.76 0.05
N PHE A 73 -5.14 5.34 0.57
CA PHE A 73 -6.31 5.65 -0.23
C PHE A 73 -5.98 6.60 -1.39
N TYR A 74 -5.16 7.64 -1.17
CA TYR A 74 -4.70 8.50 -2.26
C TYR A 74 -3.87 7.75 -3.30
N LEU A 75 -2.99 6.83 -2.87
CA LEU A 75 -2.17 6.01 -3.77
C LEU A 75 -3.04 5.04 -4.59
N ILE A 76 -4.04 4.39 -3.97
CA ILE A 76 -5.02 3.54 -4.67
C ILE A 76 -5.85 4.37 -5.65
N VAL A 77 -6.33 5.56 -5.28
CA VAL A 77 -7.09 6.46 -6.18
C VAL A 77 -6.23 6.90 -7.37
N LEU A 78 -4.96 7.23 -7.15
CA LEU A 78 -4.00 7.61 -8.20
C LEU A 78 -3.70 6.46 -9.18
N ILE A 79 -3.88 5.20 -8.76
CA ILE A 79 -3.84 4.03 -9.64
C ILE A 79 -5.20 3.82 -10.34
N VAL A 80 -6.30 3.73 -9.58
CA VAL A 80 -7.62 3.34 -10.10
C VAL A 80 -8.20 4.37 -11.07
N VAL A 81 -8.02 5.68 -10.84
CA VAL A 81 -8.62 6.72 -11.71
C VAL A 81 -8.06 6.67 -13.14
N PRO A 82 -6.72 6.68 -13.38
CA PRO A 82 -6.17 6.46 -14.72
C PRO A 82 -6.63 5.15 -15.38
N ALA A 83 -6.74 4.06 -14.62
CA ALA A 83 -7.21 2.77 -15.15
C ALA A 83 -8.68 2.83 -15.61
N VAL A 84 -9.56 3.46 -14.84
CA VAL A 84 -10.97 3.66 -15.20
C VAL A 84 -11.12 4.60 -16.41
N VAL A 85 -10.32 5.66 -16.49
CA VAL A 85 -10.30 6.58 -17.64
C VAL A 85 -9.84 5.85 -18.90
N ALA A 86 -8.75 5.07 -18.84
CA ALA A 86 -8.27 4.27 -19.95
C ALA A 86 -9.28 3.20 -20.38
N TYR A 87 -9.97 2.55 -19.43
CA TYR A 87 -11.02 1.57 -19.74
C TYR A 87 -12.23 2.21 -20.43
N LYS A 88 -12.65 3.43 -20.04
CA LYS A 88 -13.69 4.18 -20.76
C LYS A 88 -13.25 4.49 -22.20
N ILE A 89 -12.05 5.02 -22.39
CA ILE A 89 -11.52 5.42 -23.71
C ILE A 89 -11.36 4.21 -24.67
N TYR A 90 -11.26 2.98 -24.14
CA TYR A 90 -11.25 1.74 -24.94
C TYR A 90 -12.66 1.17 -25.20
N LYS A 91 -13.69 1.65 -24.51
CA LYS A 91 -15.07 1.16 -24.62
C LYS A 91 -15.98 2.09 -25.44
N ASP A 92 -15.76 3.39 -25.31
CA ASP A 92 -16.53 4.47 -25.95
C ASP A 92 -16.03 4.72 -27.40
#